data_AF-A0AB33R6W9-F1
#
_entry.id   AF-A0AB33R6W9-F1
#
_cell.length_a   1.000
_cell.length_b   1.000
_cell.length_c   1.000
_cell.angle_alpha   90.00
_cell.angle_beta   90.00
_cell.angle_gamma   90.00
#
_symmetry.space_group_name_H-M   'P 1'
#
loop_
_entity.id
_entity.type
_entity.pdbx_description
1 polymer ?
#
loop_
_entity_poly.entity_id
_entity_poly.type
_entity_poly.pdbx_seq_one_letter_code
_entity_poly.pdbx_strand_id
1 'polypeptide(L)'
;MPNTTIHQANYDCSLETQKTLRGVDVLVMVSAHESLNRLEEHKAFIDAAKISGVRHIIYTSFYQASPNSTFTLARDHAVTEAYIKENGLTYTFLKDNFYLDFWFDLGLRDGELRGPAAEGKVSAVVRSDVAEVIATISQHPQNWENQTLNLTGPENLSLSVIAQKLSHWCQKSIPYSSETVPEAYASRQYWPAQDWEYDAWVSTYTAIAAGEQSGISPAIETVLGRPAKSLDQFLTENHS
;
A
#
# COMPACT_ATOMS: atom_id res chain seq x y z
N MET A 1 -5.58 20.53 8.16
CA MET A 1 -5.48 21.61 7.14
C MET A 1 -6.73 22.47 7.22
N PRO A 2 -6.67 23.72 7.72
CA PRO A 2 -7.87 24.53 7.98
C PRO A 2 -8.51 25.17 6.73
N ASN A 3 -7.87 25.10 5.56
CA ASN A 3 -8.37 25.69 4.29
C ASN A 3 -8.71 24.63 3.21
N THR A 4 -8.98 23.39 3.61
CA THR A 4 -9.32 22.32 2.67
C THR A 4 -10.83 22.29 2.42
N THR A 5 -11.24 22.36 1.16
CA THR A 5 -12.64 22.11 0.78
C THR A 5 -12.91 20.61 0.80
N ILE A 6 -14.02 20.21 1.40
CA ILE A 6 -14.45 18.81 1.46
C ILE A 6 -15.59 18.63 0.45
N HIS A 7 -15.47 17.59 -0.37
CA HIS A 7 -16.49 17.19 -1.33
C HIS A 7 -16.82 15.71 -1.12
N GLN A 8 -18.08 15.35 -1.35
CA GLN A 8 -18.49 13.96 -1.40
C GLN A 8 -18.26 13.39 -2.81
N ALA A 9 -17.68 12.20 -2.88
CA ALA A 9 -17.48 11.43 -4.10
C ALA A 9 -17.41 9.94 -3.75
N ASN A 10 -17.78 9.09 -4.70
CA ASN A 10 -17.65 7.65 -4.60
C ASN A 10 -16.63 7.15 -5.63
N TYR A 11 -16.19 5.90 -5.47
CA TYR A 11 -15.45 5.17 -6.51
C TYR A 11 -16.37 4.73 -7.66
N ASP A 12 -16.94 5.71 -8.36
CA ASP A 12 -17.85 5.50 -9.48
C ASP A 12 -17.69 6.56 -10.57
N CYS A 13 -18.45 6.44 -11.66
CA CYS A 13 -18.52 7.42 -12.75
C CYS A 13 -19.82 8.23 -12.73
N SER A 14 -20.41 8.44 -11.55
CA SER A 14 -21.66 9.20 -11.43
C SER A 14 -21.46 10.67 -11.80
N LEU A 15 -22.56 11.35 -12.17
CA LEU A 15 -22.55 12.80 -12.41
C LEU A 15 -22.14 13.60 -11.17
N GLU A 16 -22.35 13.05 -9.97
CA GLU A 16 -21.93 13.68 -8.71
C GLU A 16 -20.41 13.63 -8.57
N THR A 17 -19.81 12.45 -8.71
CA THR A 17 -18.35 12.27 -8.70
C THR A 17 -17.68 13.13 -9.77
N GLN A 18 -18.23 13.16 -10.99
CA GLN A 18 -17.71 14.03 -12.05
C GLN A 18 -17.78 15.51 -11.68
N LYS A 19 -18.89 16.00 -11.12
CA LYS A 19 -18.99 17.39 -10.66
C LYS A 19 -17.97 17.72 -9.58
N THR A 20 -17.73 16.81 -8.65
CA THR A 20 -16.73 16.95 -7.58
C THR A 20 -15.31 17.07 -8.14
N LEU A 21 -14.99 16.35 -9.22
CA LEU A 21 -13.66 16.36 -9.83
C LEU A 21 -13.42 17.53 -10.81
N ARG A 22 -14.43 18.34 -11.13
CA ARG A 22 -14.26 19.48 -12.03
C ARG A 22 -13.32 20.53 -11.43
N GLY A 23 -12.35 20.96 -12.22
CA GLY A 23 -11.34 21.93 -11.80
C GLY A 23 -10.17 21.33 -11.03
N VAL A 24 -10.16 20.00 -10.83
CA VAL A 24 -8.99 19.28 -10.30
C VAL A 24 -8.03 19.01 -11.46
N ASP A 25 -6.86 19.65 -11.45
CA ASP A 25 -5.81 19.39 -12.46
C ASP A 25 -5.03 18.09 -12.16
N VAL A 26 -4.75 17.86 -10.88
CA VAL A 26 -3.94 16.74 -10.36
C VAL A 26 -4.72 16.02 -9.27
N LEU A 27 -4.92 14.71 -9.45
CA LEU A 27 -5.66 13.85 -8.54
C LEU A 27 -4.71 12.92 -7.81
N VAL A 28 -4.68 13.00 -6.48
CA VAL A 28 -4.11 11.93 -5.65
C VAL A 28 -5.19 10.88 -5.45
N MET A 29 -5.02 9.70 -6.07
CA MET A 29 -5.93 8.58 -5.97
C MET A 29 -5.36 7.54 -5.00
N VAL A 30 -5.90 7.50 -3.78
CA VAL A 30 -5.59 6.44 -2.80
C VAL A 30 -6.43 5.23 -3.12
N SER A 31 -5.81 4.09 -3.47
CA SER A 31 -6.53 2.90 -3.93
C SER A 31 -7.71 2.51 -3.04
N ALA A 32 -8.80 2.04 -3.67
CA ALA A 32 -10.00 1.60 -2.98
C ALA A 32 -9.72 0.40 -2.06
N HIS A 33 -10.60 0.25 -1.08
CA HIS A 33 -10.62 -0.88 -0.15
C HIS A 33 -10.75 -2.23 -0.87
N GLU A 34 -10.47 -3.31 -0.13
CA GLU A 34 -10.63 -4.68 -0.62
C GLU A 34 -12.11 -4.97 -0.91
N SER A 35 -12.43 -5.28 -2.16
CA SER A 35 -13.78 -5.64 -2.58
C SER A 35 -13.73 -6.44 -3.89
N LEU A 36 -14.78 -7.23 -4.17
CA LEU A 36 -14.91 -7.93 -5.46
C LEU A 36 -14.98 -6.97 -6.66
N ASN A 37 -15.47 -5.75 -6.42
CA ASN A 37 -15.69 -4.74 -7.46
C ASN A 37 -14.52 -3.75 -7.54
N ARG A 38 -13.44 -3.95 -6.79
CA ARG A 38 -12.33 -2.99 -6.64
C ARG A 38 -11.77 -2.51 -7.97
N LEU A 39 -11.64 -3.40 -8.95
CA LEU A 39 -11.19 -3.04 -10.29
C LEU A 39 -12.22 -2.21 -11.07
N GLU A 40 -13.49 -2.51 -10.94
CA GLU A 40 -14.57 -1.74 -11.57
C GLU A 40 -14.66 -0.35 -10.95
N GLU A 41 -14.56 -0.27 -9.62
CA GLU A 41 -14.48 0.95 -8.81
C GLU A 41 -13.33 1.85 -9.25
N HIS A 42 -12.11 1.30 -9.37
CA HIS A 42 -10.96 2.06 -9.87
C HIS A 42 -11.18 2.58 -11.29
N LYS A 43 -11.63 1.73 -12.21
CA LYS A 43 -11.86 2.11 -13.61
C LYS A 43 -12.92 3.21 -13.73
N ALA A 44 -14.04 3.05 -13.04
CA ALA A 44 -15.12 4.02 -13.04
C ALA A 44 -14.67 5.37 -12.49
N PHE A 45 -13.89 5.39 -11.42
CA PHE A 45 -13.36 6.62 -10.85
C PHE A 45 -12.33 7.30 -11.77
N ILE A 46 -11.47 6.52 -12.44
CA ILE A 46 -10.51 7.02 -13.44
C ILE A 46 -11.26 7.62 -14.65
N ASP A 47 -12.33 6.99 -15.10
CA ASP A 47 -13.20 7.53 -16.16
C ASP A 47 -13.83 8.85 -15.72
N ALA A 48 -14.32 8.94 -14.49
CA ALA A 48 -14.89 10.16 -13.93
C ALA A 48 -13.85 11.29 -13.90
N ALA A 49 -12.62 10.99 -13.46
CA ALA A 49 -11.51 11.94 -13.42
C ALA A 49 -11.18 12.47 -14.82
N LYS A 50 -11.06 11.56 -15.80
CA LYS A 50 -10.78 11.91 -17.20
C LYS A 50 -11.89 12.78 -17.81
N ILE A 51 -13.17 12.40 -17.63
CA ILE A 51 -14.32 13.18 -18.12
C ILE A 51 -14.34 14.58 -17.49
N SER A 52 -13.89 14.71 -16.24
CA SER A 52 -13.89 15.96 -15.49
C SER A 52 -12.71 16.87 -15.78
N GLY A 53 -11.76 16.40 -16.61
CA GLY A 53 -10.60 17.18 -17.05
C GLY A 53 -9.34 17.01 -16.19
N VAL A 54 -9.30 16.03 -15.28
CA VAL A 54 -8.07 15.68 -14.55
C VAL A 54 -6.99 15.28 -15.56
N ARG A 55 -5.80 15.87 -15.44
CA ARG A 55 -4.69 15.64 -16.37
C ARG A 55 -3.65 14.66 -15.83
N HIS A 56 -3.44 14.67 -14.51
CA HIS A 56 -2.41 13.88 -13.85
C HIS A 56 -2.98 13.12 -12.66
N ILE A 57 -2.77 11.80 -12.60
CA ILE A 57 -3.08 10.97 -11.43
C ILE A 57 -1.80 10.56 -10.70
N ILE A 58 -1.69 10.93 -9.42
CA ILE A 58 -0.73 10.35 -8.48
C ILE A 58 -1.45 9.18 -7.79
N TYR A 59 -1.07 7.94 -8.11
CA TYR A 59 -1.77 6.75 -7.66
C TYR A 59 -0.94 5.97 -6.63
N THR A 60 -1.55 5.65 -5.49
CA THR A 60 -0.97 4.69 -4.52
C THR A 60 -1.15 3.28 -5.05
N SER A 61 -0.12 2.82 -5.75
CA SER A 61 0.00 1.47 -6.26
C SER A 61 0.69 0.57 -5.23
N PHE A 62 1.17 -0.59 -5.67
CA PHE A 62 1.80 -1.58 -4.81
C PHE A 62 3.14 -2.07 -5.38
N TYR A 63 4.09 -2.35 -4.49
CA TYR A 63 5.39 -2.90 -4.84
C TYR A 63 5.25 -4.27 -5.53
N GLN A 64 6.01 -4.47 -6.61
CA GLN A 64 5.80 -5.62 -7.51
C GLN A 64 4.38 -5.74 -8.08
N ALA A 65 3.63 -4.65 -8.29
CA ALA A 65 2.38 -4.71 -9.07
C ALA A 65 2.67 -5.26 -10.49
N SER A 66 2.19 -6.48 -10.74
CA SER A 66 2.33 -7.23 -11.99
C SER A 66 1.16 -8.22 -12.13
N PRO A 67 0.75 -8.60 -13.36
CA PRO A 67 -0.25 -9.66 -13.56
C PRO A 67 0.16 -11.01 -12.95
N ASN A 68 1.46 -11.23 -12.75
CA ASN A 68 2.01 -12.49 -12.26
C ASN A 68 2.37 -12.46 -10.77
N SER A 69 2.09 -11.39 -10.03
CA SER A 69 2.47 -11.27 -8.61
C SER A 69 1.82 -12.36 -7.77
N THR A 70 2.50 -12.86 -6.75
CA THR A 70 1.92 -13.82 -5.81
C THR A 70 0.81 -13.16 -4.98
N PHE A 71 1.01 -11.93 -4.52
CA PHE A 71 -0.01 -11.16 -3.80
C PHE A 71 -1.16 -10.80 -4.75
N THR A 72 -2.39 -11.21 -4.40
CA THR A 72 -3.54 -11.08 -5.31
C THR A 72 -3.87 -9.62 -5.61
N LEU A 73 -3.85 -8.73 -4.60
CA LEU A 73 -4.18 -7.32 -4.80
C LEU A 73 -3.10 -6.54 -5.57
N ALA A 74 -1.85 -7.02 -5.59
CA ALA A 74 -0.81 -6.46 -6.47
C ALA A 74 -1.17 -6.61 -7.95
N ARG A 75 -1.93 -7.65 -8.31
CA ARG A 75 -2.43 -7.85 -9.68
C ARG A 75 -3.47 -6.78 -10.02
N ASP A 76 -4.35 -6.43 -9.08
CA ASP A 76 -5.34 -5.38 -9.28
C ASP A 76 -4.67 -4.01 -9.48
N HIS A 77 -3.62 -3.73 -8.71
CA HIS A 77 -2.80 -2.54 -8.89
C HIS A 77 -2.17 -2.50 -10.29
N ALA A 78 -1.68 -3.63 -10.81
CA ALA A 78 -1.13 -3.70 -12.16
C ALA A 78 -2.18 -3.38 -13.25
N VAL A 79 -3.40 -3.89 -13.09
CA VAL A 79 -4.52 -3.57 -13.99
C VAL A 79 -4.87 -2.09 -13.90
N THR A 80 -4.87 -1.51 -12.71
CA THR A 80 -5.16 -0.08 -12.50
C THR A 80 -4.09 0.80 -13.14
N GLU A 81 -2.80 0.47 -12.96
CA GLU A 81 -1.68 1.16 -13.62
C GLU A 81 -1.78 1.12 -15.14
N ALA A 82 -2.09 -0.05 -15.71
CA ALA A 82 -2.30 -0.21 -17.14
C ALA A 82 -3.47 0.65 -17.62
N TYR A 83 -4.59 0.64 -16.89
CA TYR A 83 -5.78 1.39 -17.26
C TYR A 83 -5.57 2.92 -17.26
N ILE A 84 -4.81 3.45 -16.29
CA ILE A 84 -4.43 4.88 -16.27
C ILE A 84 -3.62 5.22 -17.53
N LYS A 85 -2.63 4.39 -17.88
CA LYS A 85 -1.77 4.57 -19.06
C LYS A 85 -2.55 4.47 -20.38
N GLU A 86 -3.38 3.45 -20.53
CA GLU A 86 -4.22 3.21 -21.71
C GLU A 86 -5.19 4.38 -21.95
N ASN A 87 -5.62 5.04 -20.89
CA ASN A 87 -6.48 6.20 -20.97
C ASN A 87 -5.76 7.51 -21.32
N GLY A 88 -4.42 7.49 -21.48
CA GLY A 88 -3.62 8.65 -21.87
C GLY A 88 -3.48 9.72 -20.79
N LEU A 89 -3.70 9.36 -19.52
CA LEU A 89 -3.52 10.26 -18.39
C LEU A 89 -2.03 10.31 -18.01
N THR A 90 -1.53 11.51 -17.71
CA THR A 90 -0.21 11.64 -17.05
C THR A 90 -0.28 10.97 -15.70
N TYR A 91 0.78 10.26 -15.30
CA TYR A 91 0.75 9.50 -14.05
C TYR A 91 1.99 9.68 -13.18
N THR A 92 1.84 9.47 -11.88
CA THR A 92 2.95 9.12 -10.99
C THR A 92 2.48 7.93 -10.17
N PHE A 93 3.14 6.78 -10.34
CA PHE A 93 2.80 5.57 -9.57
C PHE A 93 3.69 5.47 -8.35
N LEU A 94 3.08 5.44 -7.18
CA LEU A 94 3.74 5.23 -5.89
C LEU A 94 3.51 3.77 -5.52
N LYS A 95 4.50 2.92 -5.80
CA LYS A 95 4.45 1.49 -5.51
C LYS A 95 4.84 1.24 -4.07
N ASP A 96 3.87 1.39 -3.18
CA ASP A 96 4.05 1.20 -1.75
C ASP A 96 4.33 -0.28 -1.47
N ASN A 97 5.39 -0.58 -0.73
CA ASN A 97 5.56 -1.90 -0.13
C ASN A 97 4.60 -2.03 1.07
N PHE A 98 4.51 -3.21 1.69
CA PHE A 98 3.68 -3.39 2.88
C PHE A 98 4.03 -2.40 3.99
N TYR A 99 3.03 -1.94 4.73
CA TYR A 99 3.23 -0.95 5.77
C TYR A 99 3.80 -1.56 7.06
N LEU A 100 4.79 -0.89 7.67
CA LEU A 100 5.25 -1.24 9.02
C LEU A 100 4.13 -1.06 10.06
N ASP A 101 3.29 -0.04 9.87
CA ASP A 101 2.11 0.23 10.68
C ASP A 101 1.20 -1.00 10.79
N PHE A 102 1.01 -1.75 9.68
CA PHE A 102 0.18 -2.95 9.67
C PHE A 102 0.73 -4.05 10.59
N TRP A 103 2.03 -4.32 10.54
CA TRP A 103 2.66 -5.31 11.39
C TRP A 103 2.69 -4.89 12.87
N PHE A 104 2.86 -3.60 13.12
CA PHE A 104 2.77 -3.02 14.46
C PHE A 104 1.39 -3.21 15.06
N ASP A 105 0.34 -2.78 14.35
CA ASP A 105 -1.05 -2.90 14.80
C ASP A 105 -1.43 -4.38 15.01
N LEU A 106 -1.05 -5.25 14.07
CA LEU A 106 -1.31 -6.68 14.15
C LEU A 106 -0.64 -7.33 15.38
N GLY A 107 0.65 -7.05 15.58
CA GLY A 107 1.40 -7.62 16.70
C GLY A 107 0.91 -7.16 18.07
N LEU A 108 0.49 -5.90 18.19
CA LEU A 108 -0.07 -5.38 19.45
C LEU A 108 -1.49 -5.88 19.73
N ARG A 109 -2.32 -5.99 18.69
CA ARG A 109 -3.71 -6.46 18.81
C ARG A 109 -3.78 -7.94 19.14
N ASP A 110 -3.02 -8.76 18.41
CA ASP A 110 -3.14 -10.21 18.47
C ASP A 110 -2.11 -10.85 19.42
N GLY A 111 -1.08 -10.10 19.84
CA GLY A 111 -0.02 -10.58 20.72
C GLY A 111 0.95 -11.54 20.05
N GLU A 112 0.82 -11.76 18.74
CA GLU A 112 1.73 -12.53 17.90
C GLU A 112 1.64 -12.01 16.45
N LEU A 113 2.66 -12.29 15.64
CA LEU A 113 2.56 -12.26 14.19
C LEU A 113 2.46 -13.70 13.69
N ARG A 114 1.54 -13.99 12.76
CA ARG A 114 1.39 -15.36 12.24
C ARG A 114 1.11 -15.39 10.74
N GLY A 115 1.76 -16.31 10.05
CA GLY A 115 1.50 -16.52 8.63
C GLY A 115 2.59 -17.31 7.90
N PRO A 116 2.35 -17.65 6.63
CA PRO A 116 3.22 -18.50 5.85
C PRO A 116 4.29 -17.70 5.09
N ALA A 117 4.99 -16.78 5.77
CA ALA A 117 6.05 -15.98 5.16
C ALA A 117 7.42 -16.69 5.16
N ALA A 118 7.53 -17.84 5.84
CA ALA A 118 8.78 -18.58 6.03
C ALA A 118 9.92 -17.64 6.49
N GLU A 119 11.10 -17.75 5.87
CA GLU A 119 12.25 -16.85 6.08
C GLU A 119 12.29 -15.70 5.06
N GLY A 120 11.17 -15.47 4.36
CA GLY A 120 11.01 -14.37 3.41
C GLY A 120 11.20 -13.01 4.07
N LYS A 121 11.58 -12.01 3.27
CA LYS A 121 11.85 -10.66 3.74
C LYS A 121 10.97 -9.63 3.03
N VAL A 122 10.64 -8.58 3.77
CA VAL A 122 9.86 -7.44 3.32
C VAL A 122 10.63 -6.15 3.59
N SER A 123 10.72 -5.27 2.59
CA SER A 123 11.19 -3.90 2.77
C SER A 123 10.04 -2.97 3.13
N ALA A 124 9.41 -3.24 4.28
CA ALA A 124 8.19 -2.59 4.69
C ALA A 124 8.38 -1.08 4.91
N VAL A 125 7.46 -0.26 4.40
CA VAL A 125 7.53 1.21 4.43
C VAL A 125 6.66 1.77 5.55
N VAL A 126 7.02 2.91 6.12
CA VAL A 126 6.16 3.60 7.11
C VAL A 126 5.11 4.43 6.37
N ARG A 127 3.84 4.32 6.77
CA ARG A 127 2.73 5.05 6.13
C ARG A 127 2.93 6.57 6.15
N SER A 128 3.56 7.11 7.21
CA SER A 128 3.88 8.53 7.29
C SER A 128 4.88 9.00 6.22
N ASP A 129 5.84 8.15 5.82
CA ASP A 129 6.78 8.51 4.76
C ASP A 129 6.09 8.54 3.40
N VAL A 130 5.18 7.59 3.13
CA VAL A 130 4.36 7.59 1.91
C VAL A 130 3.49 8.86 1.84
N ALA A 131 2.86 9.24 2.96
CA ALA A 131 2.08 10.47 3.02
C ALA A 131 2.93 11.73 2.76
N GLU A 132 4.16 11.79 3.27
CA GLU A 132 5.09 12.91 3.02
C GLU A 132 5.57 12.93 1.55
N VAL A 133 5.80 11.76 0.95
CA VAL A 133 6.11 11.63 -0.49
C VAL A 133 4.96 12.16 -1.34
N ILE A 134 3.72 11.74 -1.05
CA ILE A 134 2.52 12.24 -1.74
C ILE A 134 2.43 13.76 -1.62
N ALA A 135 2.59 14.31 -0.42
CA ALA A 135 2.51 15.75 -0.18
C ALA A 135 3.60 16.52 -0.95
N THR A 136 4.82 15.99 -0.99
CA THR A 136 5.97 16.61 -1.69
C THR A 136 5.79 16.57 -3.21
N ILE A 137 5.40 15.42 -3.76
CA ILE A 137 5.12 15.27 -5.20
C ILE A 137 3.96 16.18 -5.61
N SER A 138 2.91 16.28 -4.79
CA SER A 138 1.73 17.11 -5.09
C SER A 138 2.04 18.61 -5.17
N GLN A 139 3.13 19.09 -4.57
CA GLN A 139 3.56 20.50 -4.70
C GLN A 139 4.22 20.79 -6.05
N HIS A 140 4.91 19.80 -6.63
CA HIS A 140 5.62 19.92 -7.89
C HIS A 140 5.38 18.71 -8.81
N PRO A 141 4.12 18.43 -9.18
CA PRO A 141 3.72 17.20 -9.88
C PRO A 141 4.41 17.03 -11.23
N GLN A 142 4.71 18.14 -11.92
CA GLN A 142 5.40 18.16 -13.20
C GLN A 142 6.80 17.53 -13.18
N ASN A 143 7.46 17.49 -12.01
CA ASN A 143 8.79 16.88 -11.86
C ASN A 143 8.72 15.34 -11.83
N TRP A 144 7.52 14.78 -11.69
CA TRP A 144 7.27 13.36 -11.44
C TRP A 144 6.35 12.72 -12.49
N GLU A 145 6.13 13.41 -13.61
CA GLU A 145 5.27 12.92 -14.69
C GLU A 145 5.82 11.62 -15.29
N ASN A 146 4.92 10.67 -15.47
CA ASN A 146 5.13 9.34 -16.02
C ASN A 146 6.22 8.54 -15.29
N GLN A 147 6.42 8.82 -13.99
CA GLN A 147 7.36 8.09 -13.14
C GLN A 147 6.67 6.95 -12.38
N THR A 148 7.45 5.92 -12.05
CA THR A 148 7.06 4.85 -11.13
C THR A 148 8.11 4.76 -10.03
N LEU A 149 7.67 4.96 -8.79
CA LEU A 149 8.52 5.04 -7.62
C LEU A 149 8.20 3.87 -6.69
N ASN A 150 9.17 2.98 -6.47
CA ASN A 150 9.04 1.94 -5.45
C ASN A 150 9.28 2.57 -4.07
N LEU A 151 8.26 2.61 -3.22
CA LEU A 151 8.36 3.17 -1.87
C LEU A 151 8.56 2.03 -0.87
N THR A 152 9.80 1.89 -0.40
CA THR A 152 10.22 0.82 0.51
C THR A 152 10.82 1.41 1.78
N GLY A 153 10.80 0.64 2.88
CA GLY A 153 11.67 0.94 4.02
C GLY A 153 13.15 0.75 3.69
N PRO A 154 14.04 1.15 4.62
CA PRO A 154 15.49 1.08 4.43
C PRO A 154 16.09 -0.31 4.70
N GLU A 155 15.30 -1.29 5.15
CA GLU A 155 15.76 -2.60 5.62
C GLU A 155 14.92 -3.73 5.02
N ASN A 156 15.55 -4.85 4.66
CA ASN A 156 14.85 -6.10 4.35
C ASN A 156 14.65 -6.91 5.64
N LEU A 157 13.43 -6.94 6.16
CA LEU A 157 13.11 -7.55 7.46
C LEU A 157 12.31 -8.85 7.27
N SER A 158 12.65 -9.92 7.99
CA SER A 158 11.74 -11.06 8.16
C SER A 158 10.68 -10.74 9.21
N LEU A 159 9.54 -11.43 9.17
CA LEU A 159 8.50 -11.24 10.20
C LEU A 159 8.99 -11.61 11.61
N SER A 160 9.92 -12.57 11.72
CA SER A 160 10.60 -12.90 12.98
C SER A 160 11.41 -11.72 13.55
N VAL A 161 12.11 -10.97 12.71
CA VAL A 161 12.86 -9.78 13.13
C VAL A 161 11.91 -8.64 13.51
N ILE A 162 10.82 -8.44 12.76
CA ILE A 162 9.80 -7.44 13.12
C ILE A 162 9.20 -7.78 14.49
N ALA A 163 8.76 -9.03 14.69
CA ALA A 163 8.20 -9.52 15.95
C ALA A 163 9.19 -9.37 17.13
N GLN A 164 10.47 -9.67 16.91
CA GLN A 164 11.52 -9.48 17.91
C GLN A 164 11.69 -8.00 18.31
N LYS A 165 11.76 -7.10 17.33
CA LYS A 165 11.90 -5.66 17.58
C LYS A 165 10.67 -5.08 18.27
N LEU A 166 9.47 -5.51 17.85
CA LEU A 166 8.21 -5.16 18.53
C LEU A 166 8.21 -5.65 19.98
N SER A 167 8.61 -6.90 20.23
CA SER A 167 8.67 -7.48 21.57
C SER A 167 9.61 -6.69 22.49
N HIS A 168 10.79 -6.34 21.98
CA HIS A 168 11.75 -5.54 22.72
C HIS A 168 11.19 -4.14 23.02
N TRP A 169 10.56 -3.51 22.05
CA TRP A 169 9.98 -2.18 22.22
C TRP A 169 8.84 -2.15 23.25
N CYS A 170 7.87 -3.08 23.16
CA CYS A 170 6.71 -3.10 24.05
C CYS A 170 6.96 -3.80 25.40
N GLN A 171 8.16 -4.36 25.61
CA GLN A 171 8.54 -5.15 26.79
C GLN A 171 7.58 -6.32 27.06
N LYS A 172 7.02 -6.91 26.00
CA LYS A 172 6.13 -8.08 26.05
C LYS A 172 6.53 -9.07 24.95
N SER A 173 6.27 -10.35 25.16
CA SER A 173 6.54 -11.36 24.13
C SER A 173 5.50 -11.29 23.02
N ILE A 174 5.94 -10.93 21.80
CA ILE A 174 5.17 -11.00 20.55
C ILE A 174 5.95 -11.94 19.63
N PRO A 175 5.66 -13.26 19.64
CA PRO A 175 6.35 -14.21 18.78
C PRO A 175 5.91 -14.09 17.32
N TYR A 176 6.75 -14.58 16.41
CA TYR A 176 6.33 -14.90 15.06
C TYR A 176 6.06 -16.41 14.94
N SER A 177 4.82 -16.77 14.66
CA SER A 177 4.37 -18.14 14.41
C SER A 177 4.37 -18.40 12.90
N SER A 178 5.41 -19.09 12.41
CA SER A 178 5.51 -19.48 11.00
C SER A 178 4.50 -20.59 10.70
N GLU A 179 3.56 -20.32 9.81
CA GLU A 179 2.50 -21.27 9.41
C GLU A 179 2.83 -21.91 8.06
N THR A 180 2.28 -23.10 7.82
CA THR A 180 2.07 -23.60 6.46
C THR A 180 0.87 -22.89 5.82
N VAL A 181 0.75 -22.94 4.48
CA VAL A 181 -0.41 -22.34 3.79
C VAL A 181 -1.75 -22.89 4.32
N PRO A 182 -1.95 -24.21 4.48
CA PRO A 182 -3.20 -24.73 5.05
C PRO A 182 -3.48 -24.24 6.48
N GLU A 183 -2.47 -24.16 7.33
CA GLU A 183 -2.62 -23.61 8.69
C GLU A 183 -3.01 -22.13 8.66
N ALA A 184 -2.47 -21.36 7.71
CA ALA A 184 -2.79 -19.95 7.53
C ALA A 184 -4.25 -19.71 7.12
N TYR A 185 -4.80 -20.55 6.23
CA TYR A 185 -6.23 -20.52 5.93
C TYR A 185 -7.04 -20.89 7.17
N ALA A 186 -6.67 -21.98 7.86
CA ALA A 186 -7.39 -22.47 9.03
C ALA A 186 -7.42 -21.43 10.18
N SER A 187 -6.31 -20.73 10.45
CA SER A 187 -6.22 -19.72 11.50
C SER A 187 -7.07 -18.47 11.20
N ARG A 188 -7.31 -18.16 9.92
CA ARG A 188 -8.15 -17.03 9.49
C ARG A 188 -9.65 -17.34 9.46
N GLN A 189 -10.06 -18.62 9.41
CA GLN A 189 -11.48 -19.02 9.44
C GLN A 189 -12.23 -18.58 10.70
N TYR A 190 -11.53 -18.11 11.74
CA TYR A 190 -12.17 -17.47 12.90
C TYR A 190 -12.96 -16.20 12.50
N TRP A 191 -12.56 -15.53 11.41
CA TRP A 191 -13.17 -14.30 10.93
C TRP A 191 -14.11 -14.65 9.78
N PRO A 192 -15.42 -14.35 9.83
CA PRO A 192 -16.32 -14.66 8.73
C PRO A 192 -15.98 -13.80 7.51
N ALA A 193 -15.44 -14.44 6.47
CA ALA A 193 -15.04 -13.81 5.23
C ALA A 193 -15.30 -14.73 4.03
N GLN A 194 -15.22 -14.19 2.82
CA GLN A 194 -15.31 -14.92 1.57
C GLN A 194 -13.95 -15.50 1.16
N ASP A 195 -13.95 -16.53 0.30
CA ASP A 195 -12.73 -17.23 -0.12
C ASP A 195 -11.66 -16.29 -0.69
N TRP A 196 -12.06 -15.30 -1.48
CA TRP A 196 -11.14 -14.32 -2.08
C TRP A 196 -10.46 -13.41 -1.03
N GLU A 197 -11.11 -13.15 0.11
CA GLU A 197 -10.54 -12.37 1.21
C GLU A 197 -9.45 -13.20 1.90
N TYR A 198 -9.72 -14.47 2.17
CA TYR A 198 -8.69 -15.37 2.70
C TYR A 198 -7.51 -15.51 1.74
N ASP A 199 -7.75 -15.59 0.43
CA ASP A 199 -6.69 -15.60 -0.58
C ASP A 199 -5.83 -14.33 -0.53
N ALA A 200 -6.44 -13.15 -0.39
CA ALA A 200 -5.72 -11.88 -0.24
C ALA A 200 -4.88 -11.85 1.04
N TRP A 201 -5.46 -12.25 2.18
CA TRP A 201 -4.79 -12.23 3.47
C TRP A 201 -3.66 -13.25 3.56
N VAL A 202 -3.82 -14.44 2.98
CA VAL A 202 -2.77 -15.46 2.94
C VAL A 202 -1.69 -15.07 1.93
N SER A 203 -2.07 -14.53 0.77
CA SER A 203 -1.11 -14.15 -0.27
C SER A 203 -0.20 -12.98 0.10
N THR A 204 -0.60 -12.17 1.08
CA THR A 204 0.29 -11.19 1.75
C THR A 204 1.60 -11.84 2.20
N TYR A 205 1.51 -13.01 2.84
CA TYR A 205 2.65 -13.71 3.41
C TYR A 205 3.36 -14.57 2.39
N THR A 206 2.63 -15.24 1.49
CA THR A 206 3.27 -16.07 0.46
C THR A 206 4.06 -15.24 -0.55
N ALA A 207 3.66 -13.98 -0.80
CA ALA A 207 4.48 -13.04 -1.58
C ALA A 207 5.79 -12.68 -0.88
N ILE A 208 5.78 -12.56 0.45
CA ILE A 208 7.00 -12.37 1.25
C ILE A 208 7.87 -13.63 1.16
N ALA A 209 7.28 -14.83 1.33
CA ALA A 209 7.99 -16.10 1.22
C ALA A 209 8.62 -16.32 -0.17
N ALA A 210 7.95 -15.85 -1.23
CA ALA A 210 8.45 -15.89 -2.60
C ALA A 210 9.59 -14.88 -2.87
N GLY A 211 9.90 -14.00 -1.91
CA GLY A 211 10.94 -12.98 -2.03
C GLY A 211 10.53 -11.75 -2.83
N GLU A 212 9.27 -11.66 -3.27
CA GLU A 212 8.76 -10.56 -4.10
C GLU A 212 8.80 -9.22 -3.37
N GLN A 213 8.73 -9.24 -2.03
CA GLN A 213 8.64 -8.01 -1.23
C GLN A 213 9.98 -7.51 -0.70
N SER A 214 11.08 -8.16 -1.13
CA SER A 214 12.44 -7.74 -0.81
C SER A 214 13.01 -6.79 -1.88
N GLY A 215 13.89 -5.89 -1.45
CA GLY A 215 14.53 -4.87 -2.29
C GLY A 215 14.38 -3.49 -1.70
N ILE A 216 15.48 -2.72 -1.67
CA ILE A 216 15.51 -1.37 -1.13
C ILE A 216 15.55 -0.38 -2.29
N SER A 217 14.69 0.62 -2.24
CA SER A 217 14.59 1.69 -3.23
C SER A 217 15.02 3.04 -2.64
N PRO A 218 15.77 3.86 -3.37
CA PRO A 218 16.14 5.21 -2.94
C PRO A 218 15.03 6.24 -3.18
N ALA A 219 13.83 5.83 -3.61
CA ALA A 219 12.78 6.77 -4.06
C ALA A 219 12.34 7.74 -2.96
N ILE A 220 12.20 7.28 -1.72
CA ILE A 220 11.82 8.15 -0.59
C ILE A 220 12.92 9.19 -0.35
N GLU A 221 14.19 8.80 -0.36
CA GLU A 221 15.32 9.72 -0.22
C GLU A 221 15.40 10.72 -1.37
N THR A 222 15.14 10.25 -2.60
CA THR A 222 15.11 11.10 -3.79
C THR A 222 14.02 12.18 -3.70
N VAL A 223 12.83 11.84 -3.16
CA VAL A 223 11.72 12.79 -3.05
C VAL A 223 11.86 13.70 -1.83
N LEU A 224 12.21 13.14 -0.66
CA LEU A 224 12.17 13.84 0.62
C LEU A 224 13.50 14.47 1.04
N GLY A 225 14.62 14.10 0.39
CA GLY A 225 15.96 14.53 0.78
C GLY A 225 16.45 13.92 2.10
N ARG A 226 15.75 12.90 2.63
CA ARG A 226 16.10 12.12 3.82
C ARG A 226 15.79 10.65 3.60
N PRO A 227 16.53 9.70 4.23
CA PRO A 227 16.21 8.29 4.11
C PRO A 227 14.79 7.97 4.63
N ALA A 228 14.25 6.86 4.14
CA ALA A 228 13.05 6.25 4.71
C ALA A 228 13.28 5.88 6.17
N LYS A 229 12.23 5.99 7.00
CA LYS A 229 12.27 5.62 8.41
C LYS A 229 12.49 4.11 8.56
N SER A 230 13.42 3.74 9.44
CA SER A 230 13.60 2.35 9.85
C SER A 230 12.50 1.90 10.81
N LEU A 231 12.42 0.58 11.04
CA LEU A 231 11.51 0.06 12.07
C LEU A 231 11.85 0.63 13.45
N ASP A 232 13.13 0.78 13.80
CA ASP A 232 13.53 1.31 15.11
C ASP A 232 13.11 2.78 15.28
N GLN A 233 13.22 3.59 14.22
CA GLN A 233 12.74 4.97 14.23
C GLN A 233 11.22 5.03 14.37
N PHE A 234 10.50 4.22 13.60
CA PHE A 234 9.04 4.13 13.69
C PHE A 234 8.57 3.74 15.09
N LEU A 235 9.18 2.74 15.72
CA LEU A 235 8.86 2.33 17.08
C LEU A 235 9.17 3.42 18.11
N THR A 236 10.30 4.12 17.96
CA THR A 236 10.66 5.23 18.85
C THR A 236 9.64 6.37 18.79
N GLU A 237 9.14 6.70 17.60
CA GLU A 237 8.11 7.75 17.41
C GLU A 237 6.75 7.37 18.00
N ASN A 238 6.43 6.08 18.09
CA ASN A 238 5.17 5.58 18.63
C ASN A 238 5.23 5.24 20.12
N HIS A 239 6.31 5.60 20.83
CA HIS A 239 6.31 5.55 22.30
C HIS A 239 5.29 6.56 22.85
N SER A 240 4.15 6.07 23.33
CA SER A 240 3.11 6.85 24.01
C SER A 240 2.54 6.06 25.19
#